data_AF-A0A7S2C8S1-F1
#
_entry.id   AF-A0A7S2C8S1-F1
#
_cell.length_a   1.000
_cell.length_b   1.000
_cell.length_c   1.000
_cell.angle_alpha   90.00
_cell.angle_beta   90.00
_cell.angle_gamma   90.00
#
_symmetry.space_group_name_H-M   'P 1'
#
loop_
_entity.id
_entity.type
_entity.pdbx_description
1 polymer ?
#
loop_
_entity_poly.entity_id
_entity_poly.type
_entity_poly.pdbx_seq_one_letter_code
_entity_poly.pdbx_strand_id
1 'polypeptide(L)'
;CECLNWKQLYATQRVFCGEGLEFHVFEGALGYDLPGLSFIETNFKGIYDQFCTTFFKRMDNRYCVNMGMYPYGHPGMIAGQWCYVSKACSELNGGQPVADKRAVAGGWLSGEEPPALPRDVAWKACVAGRDNRLRDLTPPDLLDLAGRLGAEAGYITKIAYPRLMPPEHTWATVKDAVARGDEEAMPVQLRAAIQARVPIVVDEDAGAMGNQKIIFGKEVYDLVNTTGWPYQRGKDVGEL
;
A
#
# COMPACT_ATOMS: atom_id res chain seq x y z
N CYS A 1 -5.07 -0.06 20.33
CA CYS A 1 -5.23 1.35 19.90
C CYS A 1 -5.87 1.43 18.52
N GLU A 2 -6.71 2.44 18.32
CA GLU A 2 -7.29 2.75 17.01
C GLU A 2 -6.26 3.44 16.10
N CYS A 3 -6.32 3.13 14.80
CA CYS A 3 -5.53 3.81 13.79
C CYS A 3 -5.92 5.29 13.66
N LEU A 4 -4.94 6.15 13.50
CA LEU A 4 -5.13 7.56 13.23
C LEU A 4 -5.49 7.81 11.76
N ASN A 5 -6.16 8.92 11.47
CA ASN A 5 -6.51 9.28 10.10
C ASN A 5 -5.26 9.80 9.36
N TRP A 6 -4.94 9.21 8.20
CA TRP A 6 -3.72 9.51 7.45
C TRP A 6 -3.68 10.97 6.96
N LYS A 7 -4.74 11.44 6.31
CA LYS A 7 -4.83 12.82 5.81
C LYS A 7 -4.66 13.84 6.93
N GLN A 8 -5.33 13.64 8.08
CA GLN A 8 -5.20 14.52 9.24
C GLN A 8 -3.78 14.53 9.82
N LEU A 9 -3.13 13.36 9.91
CA LEU A 9 -1.74 13.24 10.38
C LEU A 9 -0.78 14.10 9.56
N TYR A 10 -0.86 14.01 8.22
CA TYR A 10 0.02 14.79 7.35
C TYR A 10 -0.36 16.27 7.31
N ALA A 11 -1.66 16.61 7.32
CA ALA A 11 -2.12 17.99 7.33
C ALA A 11 -1.71 18.74 8.60
N THR A 12 -1.65 18.05 9.74
CA THR A 12 -1.21 18.60 11.02
C THR A 12 0.29 18.47 11.27
N GLN A 13 1.05 17.96 10.29
CA GLN A 13 2.50 17.76 10.36
C GLN A 13 2.96 16.95 11.58
N ARG A 14 2.13 16.04 12.07
CA ARG A 14 2.50 15.12 13.16
C ARG A 14 3.56 14.11 12.70
N VAL A 15 3.57 13.81 11.40
CA VAL A 15 4.61 13.09 10.67
C VAL A 15 4.73 13.63 9.25
N PHE A 16 5.90 13.42 8.65
CA PHE A 16 6.08 13.53 7.20
C PHE A 16 5.95 12.15 6.55
N CYS A 17 5.46 12.12 5.32
CA CYS A 17 5.36 10.88 4.57
C CYS A 17 6.75 10.29 4.33
N GLY A 18 6.92 9.02 4.70
CA GLY A 18 8.18 8.28 4.67
C GLY A 18 8.90 8.22 6.02
N GLU A 19 8.39 8.87 7.07
CA GLU A 19 8.91 8.68 8.44
C GLU A 19 8.45 7.35 9.08
N GLY A 20 7.48 6.67 8.48
CA GLY A 20 7.02 5.34 8.87
C GLY A 20 7.35 4.31 7.80
N LEU A 21 6.41 3.41 7.50
CA LEU A 21 6.63 2.30 6.58
C LEU A 21 6.12 2.58 5.15
N GLU A 22 5.90 3.84 4.78
CA GLU A 22 5.35 4.20 3.46
C GLU A 22 6.23 3.68 2.31
N PHE A 23 7.55 3.71 2.49
CA PHE A 23 8.54 3.24 1.51
C PHE A 23 9.14 1.87 1.82
N HIS A 24 8.60 1.17 2.83
CA HIS A 24 9.11 -0.15 3.24
C HIS A 24 9.07 -1.17 2.08
N VAL A 25 8.14 -1.00 1.14
CA VAL A 25 8.03 -1.81 -0.08
C VAL A 25 9.28 -1.82 -0.97
N PHE A 26 10.09 -0.75 -0.99
CA PHE A 26 11.24 -0.66 -1.88
C PHE A 26 12.53 -1.11 -1.23
N GLU A 27 12.76 -0.67 0.01
CA GLU A 27 14.09 -0.75 0.63
C GLU A 27 14.06 -1.49 1.97
N GLY A 28 12.89 -1.95 2.43
CA GLY A 28 12.73 -2.50 3.77
C GLY A 28 12.96 -1.46 4.87
N ALA A 29 13.01 -0.17 4.51
CA ALA A 29 13.25 0.93 5.45
C ALA A 29 12.14 0.99 6.52
N LEU A 30 12.52 1.30 7.76
CA LEU A 30 11.60 1.48 8.90
C LEU A 30 11.29 2.96 9.17
N GLY A 31 11.44 3.79 8.14
CA GLY A 31 11.29 5.24 8.16
C GLY A 31 12.62 5.98 7.93
N TYR A 32 12.56 7.10 7.22
CA TYR A 32 13.71 7.98 6.97
C TYR A 32 13.79 9.13 7.97
N ASP A 33 14.97 9.72 8.10
CA ASP A 33 15.15 11.04 8.70
C ASP A 33 14.85 12.15 7.69
N LEU A 34 14.86 13.42 8.12
CA LEU A 34 14.51 14.53 7.23
C LEU A 34 15.48 14.69 6.04
N PRO A 35 16.81 14.54 6.20
CA PRO A 35 17.72 14.50 5.06
C PRO A 35 17.39 13.38 4.06
N GLY A 36 17.13 12.16 4.54
CA GLY A 36 16.75 11.03 3.68
C GLY A 36 15.44 11.28 2.93
N LEU A 37 14.45 11.86 3.60
CA LEU A 37 13.19 12.25 2.95
C LEU A 37 13.40 13.34 1.90
N SER A 38 14.19 14.37 2.21
CA SER A 38 14.51 15.43 1.24
C SER A 38 15.25 14.87 0.03
N PHE A 39 16.15 13.91 0.24
CA PHE A 39 16.84 13.21 -0.84
C PHE A 39 15.87 12.43 -1.73
N ILE A 40 14.93 11.68 -1.16
CA ILE A 40 13.90 10.93 -1.91
C ILE A 40 12.99 11.89 -2.68
N GLU A 41 12.49 12.94 -2.01
CA GLU A 41 11.61 13.94 -2.62
C GLU A 41 12.27 14.64 -3.82
N THR A 42 13.59 14.89 -3.73
CA THR A 42 14.35 15.59 -4.77
C THR A 42 14.79 14.66 -5.91
N ASN A 43 15.38 13.51 -5.58
CA ASN A 43 16.03 12.64 -6.58
C ASN A 43 15.09 11.55 -7.12
N PHE A 44 14.05 11.20 -6.36
CA PHE A 44 13.08 10.18 -6.71
C PHE A 44 11.66 10.74 -6.68
N LYS A 45 11.50 11.98 -7.18
CA LYS A 45 10.25 12.72 -7.13
C LYS A 45 9.04 11.94 -7.65
N GLY A 46 9.19 11.16 -8.72
CA GLY A 46 8.11 10.32 -9.25
C GLY A 46 7.62 9.26 -8.25
N ILE A 47 8.54 8.61 -7.53
CA ILE A 47 8.23 7.64 -6.48
C ILE A 47 7.60 8.35 -5.28
N TYR A 48 8.19 9.46 -4.85
CA TYR A 48 7.64 10.25 -3.74
C TYR A 48 6.22 10.71 -4.05
N ASP A 49 5.96 11.23 -5.25
CA ASP A 49 4.64 11.72 -5.64
C ASP A 49 3.62 10.58 -5.69
N GLN A 50 3.99 9.42 -6.25
CA GLN A 50 3.12 8.25 -6.33
C GLN A 50 2.69 7.74 -4.95
N PHE A 51 3.62 7.73 -3.98
CA PHE A 51 3.35 7.20 -2.65
C PHE A 51 2.71 8.26 -1.76
N CYS A 52 3.36 9.41 -1.66
CA CYS A 52 2.99 10.43 -0.69
C CYS A 52 1.92 11.36 -1.23
N THR A 53 2.14 11.96 -2.39
CA THR A 53 1.30 13.06 -2.90
C THR A 53 -0.04 12.56 -3.45
N THR A 54 -0.06 11.46 -4.20
CA THR A 54 -1.26 10.93 -4.84
C THR A 54 -1.98 9.87 -4.02
N PHE A 55 -1.35 9.32 -2.98
CA PHE A 55 -1.95 8.28 -2.15
C PHE A 55 -2.01 8.62 -0.66
N PHE A 56 -0.91 8.49 0.09
CA PHE A 56 -0.92 8.55 1.56
C PHE A 56 -1.50 9.88 2.09
N LYS A 57 -1.12 11.01 1.50
CA LYS A 57 -1.65 12.33 1.89
C LYS A 57 -3.12 12.53 1.50
N ARG A 58 -3.66 11.72 0.59
CA ARG A 58 -5.09 11.75 0.18
C ARG A 58 -5.98 10.83 0.98
N MET A 59 -5.41 9.84 1.70
CA MET A 59 -6.16 8.85 2.47
C MET A 59 -6.92 9.48 3.66
N ASP A 60 -8.15 9.92 3.42
CA ASP A 60 -9.05 10.43 4.47
C ASP A 60 -9.79 9.28 5.19
N ASN A 61 -9.01 8.37 5.77
CA ASN A 61 -9.53 7.20 6.49
C ASN A 61 -8.52 6.71 7.53
N ARG A 62 -8.90 5.65 8.26
CA ARG A 62 -8.11 5.00 9.31
C ARG A 62 -7.75 3.55 8.95
N TYR A 63 -7.82 3.18 7.67
CA TYR A 63 -7.53 1.80 7.26
C TYR A 63 -6.05 1.50 7.37
N CYS A 64 -5.74 0.26 7.74
CA CYS A 64 -4.40 -0.28 7.60
C CYS A 64 -4.07 -0.60 6.15
N VAL A 65 -2.81 -0.41 5.82
CA VAL A 65 -2.25 -0.62 4.48
C VAL A 65 -1.20 -1.71 4.51
N ASN A 66 -0.93 -2.39 3.39
CA ASN A 66 0.15 -3.39 3.33
C ASN A 66 1.50 -2.75 3.68
N MET A 67 2.31 -3.48 4.44
CA MET A 67 3.69 -3.07 4.74
C MET A 67 4.58 -3.16 3.49
N GLY A 68 4.31 -4.12 2.61
CA GLY A 68 5.00 -4.23 1.32
C GLY A 68 4.08 -4.70 0.21
N MET A 69 4.65 -4.79 -0.99
CA MET A 69 4.05 -5.48 -2.13
C MET A 69 4.63 -6.89 -2.16
N TYR A 70 3.84 -7.89 -1.81
CA TYR A 70 4.31 -9.25 -1.57
C TYR A 70 3.46 -10.28 -2.34
N PRO A 71 4.03 -11.45 -2.69
CA PRO A 71 3.27 -12.53 -3.31
C PRO A 71 2.26 -13.13 -2.32
N TYR A 72 1.10 -13.59 -2.80
CA TYR A 72 0.18 -14.32 -1.93
C TYR A 72 0.86 -15.51 -1.24
N GLY A 73 0.58 -15.67 0.07
CA GLY A 73 1.18 -16.72 0.90
C GLY A 73 2.58 -16.39 1.43
N HIS A 74 3.15 -15.21 1.15
CA HIS A 74 4.43 -14.82 1.74
C HIS A 74 4.32 -14.70 3.26
N PRO A 75 5.24 -15.28 4.05
CA PRO A 75 5.18 -15.20 5.50
C PRO A 75 5.77 -13.90 6.04
N GLY A 76 5.57 -13.65 7.34
CA GLY A 76 6.27 -12.60 8.08
C GLY A 76 5.67 -11.20 7.94
N MET A 77 6.41 -10.20 8.43
CA MET A 77 5.90 -8.83 8.59
C MET A 77 5.57 -8.15 7.26
N ILE A 78 6.31 -8.44 6.19
CA ILE A 78 6.08 -7.82 4.88
C ILE A 78 4.68 -8.12 4.32
N ALA A 79 4.11 -9.27 4.69
CA ALA A 79 2.75 -9.66 4.35
C ALA A 79 1.68 -9.09 5.29
N GLY A 80 2.09 -8.36 6.33
CA GLY A 80 1.22 -7.68 7.28
C GLY A 80 0.65 -6.37 6.74
N GLN A 81 -0.20 -5.75 7.56
CA GLN A 81 -0.64 -4.38 7.36
C GLN A 81 -0.28 -3.52 8.56
N TRP A 82 -0.19 -2.21 8.34
CA TRP A 82 0.18 -1.26 9.37
C TRP A 82 -0.65 0.02 9.31
N CYS A 83 -0.63 0.76 10.40
CA CYS A 83 -1.16 2.11 10.48
C CYS A 83 -0.43 2.92 11.54
N TYR A 84 -0.58 4.24 11.50
CA TYR A 84 -0.17 5.11 12.61
C TYR A 84 -1.17 5.07 13.76
N VAL A 85 -0.66 5.22 14.98
CA VAL A 85 -1.39 5.33 16.24
C VAL A 85 -0.75 6.40 17.13
N SER A 86 -1.39 6.76 18.24
CA SER A 86 -0.76 7.64 19.24
C SER A 86 0.51 7.00 19.82
N LYS A 87 1.55 7.79 20.10
CA LYS A 87 2.77 7.34 20.81
C LYS A 87 2.48 6.85 22.24
N ALA A 88 1.32 7.19 22.81
CA ALA A 88 0.88 6.69 24.11
C ALA A 88 0.41 5.23 24.09
N CYS A 89 0.30 4.62 22.91
CA CYS A 89 -0.13 3.24 22.75
C CYS A 89 0.94 2.24 23.20
N SER A 90 0.57 1.32 24.11
CA SER A 90 1.44 0.25 24.59
C SER A 90 1.43 -1.00 23.68
N GLU A 91 0.31 -1.29 23.03
CA GLU A 91 0.14 -2.43 22.13
C GLU A 91 0.40 -2.03 20.67
N LEU A 92 1.65 -2.21 20.21
CA LEU A 92 2.06 -1.91 18.83
C LEU A 92 2.17 -3.16 17.94
N ASN A 93 1.98 -4.37 18.49
CA ASN A 93 2.02 -5.64 17.75
C ASN A 93 3.29 -5.80 16.86
N GLY A 94 4.47 -5.44 17.39
CA GLY A 94 5.72 -5.43 16.62
C GLY A 94 6.06 -4.09 15.96
N GLY A 95 5.21 -3.08 16.11
CA GLY A 95 5.51 -1.71 15.74
C GLY A 95 6.30 -0.93 16.80
N GLN A 96 6.63 0.31 16.45
CA GLN A 96 7.50 1.17 17.26
C GLN A 96 7.09 2.66 17.19
N PRO A 97 7.46 3.47 18.19
CA PRO A 97 7.35 4.92 18.14
C PRO A 97 8.10 5.50 16.93
N VAL A 98 7.53 6.53 16.30
CA VAL A 98 8.28 7.32 15.32
C VAL A 98 9.26 8.20 16.08
N ALA A 99 10.54 8.12 15.72
CA ALA A 99 11.59 8.90 16.37
C ALA A 99 11.40 10.39 16.11
N ASP A 100 11.69 11.20 17.14
CA ASP A 100 11.75 12.65 17.00
C ASP A 100 12.80 13.03 15.96
N LYS A 101 12.54 14.07 15.18
CA LYS A 101 13.47 14.53 14.13
C LYS A 101 14.22 15.77 14.57
N ARG A 102 15.29 16.11 13.87
CA ARG A 102 15.95 17.42 14.00
C ARG A 102 15.76 18.20 12.72
N ALA A 103 15.33 19.45 12.83
CA ALA A 103 15.20 20.30 11.65
C ALA A 103 16.55 20.43 10.93
N VAL A 104 16.55 20.42 9.60
CA VAL A 104 17.76 20.71 8.81
C VAL A 104 17.79 22.21 8.53
N ALA A 105 17.77 23.04 9.58
CA ALA A 105 17.89 24.49 9.39
C ALA A 105 19.38 24.84 9.31
N GLY A 106 19.73 25.75 8.39
CA GLY A 106 21.08 26.20 8.01
C GLY A 106 21.94 26.86 9.10
N GLY A 107 21.94 26.32 10.32
CA GLY A 107 22.67 26.75 11.50
C GLY A 107 24.07 26.16 11.64
N TRP A 108 24.61 25.46 10.63
CA TRP A 108 26.03 25.08 10.64
C TRP A 108 26.94 26.30 10.87
N LEU A 109 26.48 27.50 10.48
CA LEU A 109 27.18 28.77 10.68
C LEU A 109 26.90 29.42 12.05
N SER A 110 25.80 29.10 12.74
CA SER A 110 25.47 29.69 14.05
C SER A 110 25.95 28.84 15.24
N GLY A 111 26.31 27.57 15.02
CA GLY A 111 26.74 26.66 16.10
C GLY A 111 25.61 26.23 17.05
N GLU A 112 24.37 26.63 16.79
CA GLU A 112 23.19 26.22 17.55
C GLU A 112 22.65 24.89 17.02
N GLU A 113 22.37 23.94 17.91
CA GLU A 113 21.70 22.69 17.52
C GLU A 113 20.29 23.00 16.99
N PRO A 114 19.88 22.45 15.84
CA PRO A 114 18.53 22.64 15.33
C PRO A 114 17.48 22.12 16.33
N PRO A 115 16.32 22.78 16.47
CA PRO A 115 15.29 22.32 17.37
C PRO A 115 14.82 20.90 16.99
N ALA A 116 14.62 20.08 18.02
CA ALA A 116 13.95 18.80 17.85
C ALA A 116 12.50 19.04 17.43
N LEU A 117 12.04 18.28 16.45
CA LEU A 117 10.66 18.16 16.02
C LEU A 117 10.11 16.89 16.68
N PRO A 118 9.44 17.00 17.84
CA PRO A 118 8.92 15.84 18.53
C PRO A 118 7.86 15.14 17.67
N ARG A 119 7.81 13.81 17.78
CA ARG A 119 6.76 12.98 17.19
C ARG A 119 5.92 12.40 18.32
N ASP A 120 4.62 12.54 18.18
CA ASP A 120 3.62 12.05 19.14
C ASP A 120 2.83 10.85 18.60
N VAL A 121 3.40 10.17 17.60
CA VAL A 121 2.84 8.98 16.97
C VAL A 121 3.78 7.77 17.02
N ALA A 122 3.20 6.60 16.85
CA ALA A 122 3.86 5.34 16.62
C ALA A 122 3.22 4.67 15.41
N TRP A 123 3.85 3.64 14.85
CA TRP A 123 3.14 2.71 13.97
C TRP A 123 2.93 1.38 14.69
N LYS A 124 1.91 0.65 14.26
CA LYS A 124 1.64 -0.72 14.74
C LYS A 124 1.38 -1.67 13.59
N ALA A 125 1.61 -2.96 13.81
CA ALA A 125 1.05 -3.99 12.94
C ALA A 125 -0.44 -4.18 13.26
N CYS A 126 -1.24 -4.30 12.20
CA CYS A 126 -2.69 -4.44 12.31
C CYS A 126 -3.12 -5.90 12.43
N VAL A 127 -4.16 -6.12 13.22
CA VAL A 127 -4.66 -7.46 13.56
C VAL A 127 -6.01 -7.71 12.88
N ALA A 128 -6.14 -8.87 12.23
CA ALA A 128 -7.37 -9.32 11.58
C ALA A 128 -8.55 -9.34 12.54
N GLY A 129 -9.72 -8.84 12.09
CA GLY A 129 -10.93 -8.79 12.91
C GLY A 129 -10.92 -7.78 14.06
N ARG A 130 -9.79 -7.10 14.31
CA ARG A 130 -9.67 -6.02 15.31
C ARG A 130 -9.51 -4.66 14.65
N ASP A 131 -8.70 -4.59 13.59
CA ASP A 131 -8.39 -3.35 12.89
C ASP A 131 -9.09 -3.29 11.53
N ASN A 132 -9.48 -2.07 11.14
CA ASN A 132 -10.01 -1.83 9.79
C ASN A 132 -8.85 -1.92 8.79
N ARG A 133 -8.92 -2.86 7.86
CA ARG A 133 -7.84 -3.19 6.93
C ARG A 133 -8.28 -3.00 5.50
N LEU A 134 -7.47 -2.32 4.67
CA LEU A 134 -7.81 -2.16 3.24
C LEU A 134 -7.98 -3.51 2.55
N ARG A 135 -7.23 -4.53 2.97
CA ARG A 135 -7.29 -5.87 2.36
C ARG A 135 -8.58 -6.63 2.64
N ASP A 136 -9.37 -6.19 3.60
CA ASP A 136 -10.64 -6.79 3.96
C ASP A 136 -11.81 -6.20 3.16
N LEU A 137 -11.56 -5.12 2.39
CA LEU A 137 -12.54 -4.59 1.45
C LEU A 137 -12.68 -5.52 0.25
N THR A 138 -13.88 -5.58 -0.33
CA THR A 138 -14.09 -6.24 -1.61
C THR A 138 -13.49 -5.39 -2.74
N PRO A 139 -13.19 -5.94 -3.93
CA PRO A 139 -12.72 -5.13 -5.05
C PRO A 139 -13.66 -3.95 -5.37
N PRO A 140 -15.00 -4.11 -5.47
CA PRO A 140 -15.91 -2.97 -5.65
C PRO A 140 -15.77 -1.89 -4.57
N ASP A 141 -15.76 -2.28 -3.28
CA ASP A 141 -15.68 -1.32 -2.17
C ASP A 141 -14.34 -0.57 -2.14
N LEU A 142 -13.24 -1.25 -2.46
CA LEU A 142 -11.92 -0.64 -2.52
C LEU A 142 -11.82 0.34 -3.70
N LEU A 143 -12.42 0.00 -4.85
CA LEU A 143 -12.41 0.88 -6.03
C LEU A 143 -13.33 2.09 -5.84
N ASP A 144 -14.49 1.94 -5.18
CA ASP A 144 -15.31 3.07 -4.74
C ASP A 144 -14.52 3.98 -3.79
N LEU A 145 -13.84 3.40 -2.80
CA LEU A 145 -12.98 4.15 -1.88
C LEU A 145 -11.88 4.90 -2.65
N ALA A 146 -11.23 4.25 -3.62
CA ALA A 146 -10.22 4.89 -4.46
C ALA A 146 -10.77 6.16 -5.14
N GLY A 147 -12.00 6.10 -5.65
CA GLY A 147 -12.66 7.25 -6.27
C GLY A 147 -12.99 8.37 -5.34
N ARG A 148 -13.55 8.04 -4.17
CA ARG A 148 -13.83 9.06 -3.15
C ARG A 148 -12.56 9.75 -2.65
N LEU A 149 -11.44 9.04 -2.63
CA LEU A 149 -10.14 9.59 -2.25
C LEU A 149 -9.42 10.32 -3.40
N GLY A 150 -9.88 10.16 -4.65
CA GLY A 150 -9.12 10.58 -5.83
C GLY A 150 -7.75 9.91 -5.90
N ALA A 151 -7.65 8.66 -5.44
CA ALA A 151 -6.42 7.87 -5.47
C ALA A 151 -6.36 7.00 -6.74
N GLU A 152 -5.15 6.73 -7.23
CA GLU A 152 -4.95 5.83 -8.36
C GLU A 152 -5.33 4.39 -7.97
N ALA A 153 -6.33 3.79 -8.63
CA ALA A 153 -6.78 2.42 -8.30
C ALA A 153 -5.68 1.38 -8.45
N GLY A 154 -4.80 1.56 -9.45
CA GLY A 154 -3.65 0.67 -9.65
C GLY A 154 -2.81 0.56 -8.38
N TYR A 155 -2.62 1.69 -7.72
CA TYR A 155 -1.75 1.81 -6.56
C TYR A 155 -2.44 1.38 -5.25
N ILE A 156 -3.65 1.88 -4.97
CA ILE A 156 -4.38 1.49 -3.74
C ILE A 156 -4.61 -0.01 -3.64
N THR A 157 -4.83 -0.68 -4.78
CA THR A 157 -5.03 -2.14 -4.81
C THR A 157 -3.73 -2.90 -4.56
N LYS A 158 -2.57 -2.43 -5.03
CA LYS A 158 -1.25 -3.01 -4.68
C LYS A 158 -0.89 -2.82 -3.21
N ILE A 159 -1.41 -1.76 -2.60
CA ILE A 159 -1.25 -1.47 -1.17
C ILE A 159 -2.34 -2.12 -0.30
N ALA A 160 -3.42 -2.61 -0.90
CA ALA A 160 -4.46 -3.36 -0.21
C ALA A 160 -4.24 -4.87 -0.31
N TYR A 161 -3.97 -5.38 -1.51
CA TYR A 161 -4.03 -6.80 -1.81
C TYR A 161 -2.65 -7.42 -2.06
N PRO A 162 -2.49 -8.72 -1.80
CA PRO A 162 -1.34 -9.49 -2.26
C PRO A 162 -1.27 -9.49 -3.79
N ARG A 163 -0.08 -9.78 -4.31
CA ARG A 163 0.18 -9.79 -5.75
C ARG A 163 0.50 -11.19 -6.26
N LEU A 164 0.31 -11.37 -7.54
CA LEU A 164 0.99 -12.39 -8.30
C LEU A 164 2.20 -11.70 -8.96
N MET A 165 3.41 -12.07 -8.56
CA MET A 165 4.60 -11.26 -8.81
C MET A 165 5.14 -11.45 -10.23
N PRO A 166 5.40 -10.36 -10.98
CA PRO A 166 6.18 -10.42 -12.22
C PRO A 166 7.69 -10.57 -11.94
N PRO A 167 8.48 -10.98 -12.94
CA PRO A 167 8.08 -11.29 -14.32
C PRO A 167 7.49 -12.69 -14.52
N GLU A 168 7.60 -13.59 -13.55
CA GLU A 168 7.21 -14.99 -13.69
C GLU A 168 5.71 -15.15 -13.89
N HIS A 169 4.92 -14.22 -13.35
CA HIS A 169 3.48 -14.27 -13.43
C HIS A 169 2.89 -12.90 -13.81
N THR A 170 2.43 -12.80 -15.05
CA THR A 170 1.67 -11.66 -15.57
C THR A 170 0.30 -12.12 -16.05
N TRP A 171 -0.61 -11.19 -16.35
CA TRP A 171 -1.91 -11.52 -16.90
C TRP A 171 -1.79 -12.37 -18.17
N ALA A 172 -0.84 -12.04 -19.05
CA ALA A 172 -0.59 -12.79 -20.28
C ALA A 172 -0.29 -14.28 -20.01
N THR A 173 0.35 -14.61 -18.88
CA THR A 173 0.71 -15.99 -18.52
C THR A 173 -0.45 -16.78 -17.90
N VAL A 174 -1.42 -16.10 -17.27
CA VAL A 174 -2.50 -16.78 -16.51
C VAL A 174 -3.88 -16.66 -17.15
N LYS A 175 -4.10 -15.70 -18.06
CA LYS A 175 -5.42 -15.39 -18.63
C LYS A 175 -6.16 -16.60 -19.19
N ASP A 176 -5.45 -17.50 -19.88
CA ASP A 176 -6.05 -18.64 -20.56
C ASP A 176 -6.51 -19.71 -19.55
N ALA A 177 -5.71 -19.95 -18.51
CA ALA A 177 -6.09 -20.85 -17.42
C ALA A 177 -7.25 -20.27 -16.61
N VAL A 178 -7.19 -18.96 -16.31
CA VAL A 178 -8.26 -18.24 -15.63
C VAL A 178 -9.56 -18.32 -16.41
N ALA A 179 -9.57 -17.98 -17.70
CA ALA A 179 -10.77 -17.99 -18.55
C ALA A 179 -11.42 -19.39 -18.65
N ARG A 180 -10.62 -20.46 -18.68
CA ARG A 180 -11.13 -21.83 -18.70
C ARG A 180 -11.55 -22.37 -17.32
N GLY A 181 -11.26 -21.64 -16.24
CA GLY A 181 -11.41 -22.17 -14.87
C GLY A 181 -10.48 -23.36 -14.59
N ASP A 182 -9.35 -23.45 -15.29
CA ASP A 182 -8.39 -24.55 -15.20
C ASP A 182 -7.45 -24.34 -13.99
N GLU A 183 -7.95 -24.67 -12.79
CA GLU A 183 -7.22 -24.45 -11.53
C GLU A 183 -5.87 -25.19 -11.47
N GLU A 184 -5.72 -26.31 -12.18
CA GLU A 184 -4.47 -27.09 -12.21
C GLU A 184 -3.38 -26.35 -13.00
N ALA A 185 -3.76 -25.65 -14.08
CA ALA A 185 -2.85 -24.83 -14.87
C ALA A 185 -2.52 -23.47 -14.24
N MET A 186 -3.25 -23.04 -13.21
CA MET A 186 -2.97 -21.77 -12.51
C MET A 186 -1.74 -21.88 -11.58
N PRO A 187 -0.97 -20.80 -11.40
CA PRO A 187 0.05 -20.74 -10.36
C PRO A 187 -0.52 -21.06 -8.98
N VAL A 188 0.26 -21.76 -8.14
CA VAL A 188 -0.17 -22.23 -6.81
C VAL A 188 -0.72 -21.08 -5.95
N GLN A 189 -0.08 -19.92 -6.01
CA GLN A 189 -0.46 -18.72 -5.28
C GLN A 189 -1.82 -18.18 -5.74
N LEU A 190 -2.08 -18.16 -7.05
CA LEU A 190 -3.34 -17.69 -7.61
C LEU A 190 -4.49 -18.64 -7.23
N ARG A 191 -4.29 -19.95 -7.40
CA ARG A 191 -5.28 -20.97 -6.99
C ARG A 191 -5.61 -20.84 -5.50
N ALA A 192 -4.59 -20.73 -4.65
CA ALA A 192 -4.79 -20.61 -3.21
C ALA A 192 -5.51 -19.31 -2.82
N ALA A 193 -5.26 -18.19 -3.50
CA ALA A 193 -5.99 -16.94 -3.27
C ALA A 193 -7.47 -17.04 -3.67
N ILE A 194 -7.76 -17.64 -4.83
CA ILE A 194 -9.13 -17.88 -5.33
C ILE A 194 -9.91 -18.75 -4.32
N GLN A 195 -9.34 -19.88 -3.91
CA GLN A 195 -9.96 -20.81 -2.96
C GLN A 195 -10.21 -20.18 -1.59
N ALA A 196 -9.29 -19.32 -1.13
CA ALA A 196 -9.43 -18.59 0.13
C ALA A 196 -10.35 -17.36 0.03
N ARG A 197 -10.89 -17.05 -1.16
CA ARG A 197 -11.61 -15.80 -1.45
C ARG A 197 -10.82 -14.58 -0.97
N VAL A 198 -9.56 -14.49 -1.38
CA VAL A 198 -8.70 -13.32 -1.16
C VAL A 198 -8.48 -12.62 -2.49
N PRO A 199 -8.77 -11.31 -2.61
CA PRO A 199 -8.45 -10.56 -3.82
C PRO A 199 -6.95 -10.60 -4.08
N ILE A 200 -6.54 -10.83 -5.32
CA ILE A 200 -5.14 -10.83 -5.75
C ILE A 200 -4.95 -9.96 -6.98
N VAL A 201 -3.91 -9.12 -6.97
CA VAL A 201 -3.55 -8.26 -8.10
C VAL A 201 -2.61 -8.99 -9.03
N VAL A 202 -2.89 -8.94 -10.33
CA VAL A 202 -2.05 -9.50 -11.40
C VAL A 202 -1.71 -8.39 -12.39
N ASP A 203 -0.42 -8.08 -12.54
CA ASP A 203 0.05 -7.06 -13.49
C ASP A 203 -0.10 -7.55 -14.94
N GLU A 204 -0.45 -6.66 -15.88
CA GLU A 204 -0.51 -7.03 -17.30
C GLU A 204 0.88 -7.28 -17.90
N ASP A 205 1.88 -6.53 -17.44
CA ASP A 205 3.25 -6.56 -17.95
C ASP A 205 4.28 -6.79 -16.85
N ALA A 206 5.49 -7.18 -17.26
CA ALA A 206 6.59 -7.49 -16.35
C ALA A 206 7.15 -6.26 -15.59
N GLY A 207 6.91 -5.05 -16.09
CA GLY A 207 7.35 -3.80 -15.46
C GLY A 207 6.46 -3.38 -14.29
N ALA A 208 5.25 -3.96 -14.16
CA ALA A 208 4.31 -3.70 -13.06
C ALA A 208 3.88 -2.22 -12.91
N MET A 209 4.00 -1.43 -13.97
CA MET A 209 3.61 -0.01 -14.00
C MET A 209 2.36 0.25 -14.84
N GLY A 210 1.92 -0.73 -15.62
CA GLY A 210 0.78 -0.60 -16.52
C GLY A 210 -0.56 -0.98 -15.91
N ASN A 211 -1.45 -1.41 -16.78
CA ASN A 211 -2.74 -1.99 -16.42
C ASN A 211 -2.55 -3.23 -15.54
N GLN A 212 -3.60 -3.57 -14.81
CA GLN A 212 -3.59 -4.74 -13.94
C GLN A 212 -5.00 -5.33 -13.82
N LYS A 213 -5.09 -6.56 -13.34
CA LYS A 213 -6.33 -7.23 -12.99
C LYS A 213 -6.43 -7.43 -11.49
N ILE A 214 -7.64 -7.44 -10.95
CA ILE A 214 -7.91 -8.06 -9.64
C ILE A 214 -8.69 -9.33 -9.90
N ILE A 215 -8.24 -10.46 -9.34
CA ILE A 215 -8.99 -11.71 -9.37
C ILE A 215 -9.58 -11.93 -7.97
N PHE A 216 -10.88 -12.18 -7.90
CA PHE A 216 -11.58 -12.45 -6.64
C PHE A 216 -12.65 -13.53 -6.85
N GLY A 217 -12.35 -14.75 -6.37
CA GLY A 217 -13.20 -15.91 -6.68
C GLY A 217 -13.23 -16.17 -8.19
N LYS A 218 -14.40 -16.02 -8.81
CA LYS A 218 -14.62 -16.22 -10.26
C LYS A 218 -14.72 -14.91 -11.04
N GLU A 219 -14.50 -13.78 -10.39
CA GLU A 219 -14.61 -12.46 -11.02
C GLU A 219 -13.21 -11.92 -11.33
N VAL A 220 -13.07 -11.27 -12.49
CA VAL A 220 -11.84 -10.58 -12.91
C VAL A 220 -12.15 -9.13 -13.20
N TYR A 221 -11.56 -8.22 -12.43
CA TYR A 221 -11.75 -6.79 -12.52
C TYR A 221 -10.62 -6.15 -13.33
N ASP A 222 -10.99 -5.40 -14.37
CA ASP A 222 -10.05 -4.67 -15.22
C ASP A 222 -9.70 -3.31 -14.61
N LEU A 223 -8.41 -3.12 -14.30
CA LEU A 223 -7.88 -1.82 -13.90
C LEU A 223 -7.05 -1.26 -15.04
N VAL A 224 -7.72 -0.49 -15.88
CA VAL A 224 -7.06 0.26 -16.93
C VAL A 224 -6.36 1.46 -16.30
N ASN A 225 -5.06 1.62 -16.57
CA ASN A 225 -4.28 2.79 -16.20
C ASN A 225 -4.62 3.94 -17.17
N THR A 226 -5.88 4.35 -17.16
CA THR A 226 -6.30 5.62 -17.74
C THR A 226 -6.43 6.62 -16.61
N THR A 227 -5.81 7.79 -16.76
CA THR A 227 -5.96 8.95 -15.87
C THR A 227 -7.41 9.48 -15.76
N GLY A 228 -8.39 8.74 -16.27
CA GLY A 228 -9.81 9.06 -16.28
C GLY A 228 -10.65 7.86 -15.83
N TRP A 229 -11.58 8.14 -14.94
CA TRP A 229 -12.73 7.32 -14.55
C TRP A 229 -13.60 7.00 -15.79
N PRO A 230 -14.24 5.82 -15.91
CA PRO A 230 -14.58 4.85 -14.85
C PRO A 230 -13.90 3.46 -15.01
N TYR A 231 -13.70 2.74 -13.90
CA TYR A 231 -13.37 1.32 -13.92
C TYR A 231 -14.55 0.53 -14.51
N GLN A 232 -14.26 -0.45 -15.38
CA GLN A 232 -15.30 -1.35 -15.87
C GLN A 232 -15.54 -2.45 -14.82
N ARG A 233 -16.81 -2.80 -14.61
CA ARG A 233 -17.18 -3.96 -13.79
C ARG A 233 -16.38 -5.18 -14.27
N GLY A 234 -15.90 -5.98 -13.34
CA GLY A 234 -15.21 -7.22 -13.69
C GLY A 234 -16.10 -8.16 -14.49
N LYS A 235 -15.49 -8.83 -15.46
CA LYS A 235 -16.12 -9.91 -16.22
C LYS A 235 -16.09 -11.18 -15.38
N ASP A 236 -17.14 -11.99 -15.48
CA ASP A 236 -17.07 -13.34 -14.92
C ASP A 236 -16.01 -14.15 -15.68
N VAL A 237 -15.38 -15.13 -15.02
CA VAL A 237 -14.33 -15.98 -15.62
C VAL A 237 -14.75 -16.57 -16.97
N GLY A 238 -16.03 -16.90 -17.16
CA GLY A 238 -16.57 -17.42 -18.43
C GLY A 238 -16.89 -16.35 -19.49
N GLU A 239 -16.76 -15.07 -19.17
CA GLU A 239 -17.00 -13.91 -20.06
C GLU A 239 -15.69 -13.28 -20.58
N LEU A 240 -14.54 -13.82 -20.17
CA LEU A 240 -13.20 -13.33 -20.50
C LEU A 240 -12.76 -13.65 -21.93
#